data_AF-A0A507CQA6-F1
#
_entry.id   AF-A0A507CQA6-F1
#
_cell.length_a   1.000
_cell.length_b   1.000
_cell.length_c   1.000
_cell.angle_alpha   90.00
_cell.angle_beta   90.00
_cell.angle_gamma   90.00
#
_symmetry.space_group_name_H-M   'P 1'
#
loop_
_entity.id
_entity.type
_entity.pdbx_description
1 polymer ?
#
loop_
_entity_poly.entity_id
_entity_poly.type
_entity_poly.pdbx_seq_one_letter_code
_entity_poly.pdbx_strand_id
1 'polypeptide(L)'
;GSLVIGANDAGGRIIAAFTFVTPEDLTHLPVDLREAADVCVDNVANMLGPLASAECLRLTASITYRCLIQAPVQELAELLDIAVGAAAVALAYDDKSVDAVRALAYHTAWDAAVVGQLQRQVLRAIGYSVEHL
;
A
#
# COMPACT_ATOMS: atom_id res chain seq x y z
N GLY A 1 2.37 -21.09 -2.91
CA GLY A 1 1.21 -21.72 -2.24
C GLY A 1 0.77 -20.82 -1.12
N SER A 2 -0.37 -20.13 -1.28
CA SER A 2 -0.80 -19.08 -0.35
C SER A 2 -1.32 -19.68 0.97
N LEU A 3 -0.76 -19.26 2.10
CA LEU A 3 -1.21 -19.67 3.43
C LEU A 3 -2.34 -18.74 3.89
N VAL A 4 -3.57 -19.25 3.92
CA VAL A 4 -4.72 -18.54 4.47
C VAL A 4 -4.90 -18.94 5.93
N ILE A 5 -4.60 -18.02 6.85
CA ILE A 5 -4.90 -18.22 8.28
C ILE A 5 -6.22 -17.51 8.56
N GLY A 6 -7.28 -18.26 8.83
CA GLY A 6 -8.58 -17.69 9.22
C GLY A 6 -8.65 -17.44 10.72
N ALA A 7 -8.93 -16.21 11.14
CA ALA A 7 -9.36 -15.92 12.51
C ALA A 7 -10.88 -16.16 12.61
N ASN A 8 -11.31 -16.97 13.59
CA ASN A 8 -12.71 -17.32 13.84
C ASN A 8 -13.25 -16.46 15.00
N ASP A 9 -14.47 -15.89 14.89
CA ASP A 9 -15.17 -15.45 16.11
C ASP A 9 -15.74 -16.65 16.88
N ALA A 10 -16.22 -16.37 18.09
CA ALA A 10 -16.87 -17.32 18.98
C ALA A 10 -18.14 -18.01 18.41
N GLY A 11 -18.59 -17.63 17.20
CA GLY A 11 -19.71 -18.19 16.45
C GLY A 11 -19.30 -18.97 15.18
N GLY A 12 -18.01 -19.19 14.92
CA GLY A 12 -17.53 -20.09 13.88
C GLY A 12 -17.63 -19.56 12.45
N ARG A 13 -17.77 -18.24 12.26
CA ARG A 13 -17.67 -17.60 10.94
C ARG A 13 -16.24 -17.13 10.69
N ILE A 14 -15.68 -17.48 9.54
CA ILE A 14 -14.44 -16.88 9.03
C ILE A 14 -14.76 -15.42 8.70
N ILE A 15 -14.20 -14.48 9.47
CA ILE A 15 -14.53 -13.05 9.35
C ILE A 15 -13.54 -12.30 8.45
N ALA A 16 -12.38 -12.90 8.17
CA ALA A 16 -11.42 -12.36 7.21
C ALA A 16 -10.54 -13.51 6.69
N ALA A 17 -10.45 -13.65 5.38
CA ALA A 17 -9.38 -14.42 4.75
C ALA A 17 -8.15 -13.52 4.71
N PHE A 18 -7.15 -13.84 5.53
CA PHE A 18 -5.88 -13.13 5.53
C PHE A 18 -5.01 -13.71 4.41
N THR A 19 -4.81 -12.94 3.34
CA THR A 19 -3.89 -13.32 2.27
C THR A 19 -2.55 -12.66 2.54
N PHE A 20 -1.59 -13.44 3.03
CA PHE A 20 -0.19 -13.03 3.09
C PHE A 20 0.37 -13.02 1.66
N VAL A 21 0.83 -11.85 1.17
CA VAL A 21 1.49 -11.77 -0.14
C VAL A 21 2.89 -12.31 0.00
N THR A 22 3.08 -13.52 -0.50
CA THR A 22 4.38 -14.17 -0.64
C THR A 22 5.09 -13.67 -1.90
N PRO A 23 6.42 -13.80 -2.04
CA PRO A 23 7.13 -13.49 -3.28
C PRO A 23 6.58 -14.23 -4.51
N GLU A 24 5.91 -15.37 -4.29
CA GLU A 24 5.20 -16.11 -5.32
C GLU A 24 3.92 -15.39 -5.80
N ASP A 25 3.23 -14.65 -4.93
CA ASP A 25 2.05 -13.88 -5.33
C ASP A 25 2.39 -12.69 -6.24
N LEU A 26 3.62 -12.18 -6.14
CA LEU A 26 4.15 -11.19 -7.09
C LEU A 26 4.23 -11.75 -8.51
N THR A 27 4.45 -13.07 -8.69
CA THR A 27 4.56 -13.70 -10.02
C THR A 27 3.25 -13.64 -10.83
N HIS A 28 2.12 -13.35 -10.18
CA HIS A 28 0.82 -13.18 -10.84
C HIS A 28 0.64 -11.80 -11.51
N LEU A 29 1.51 -10.84 -11.22
CA LEU A 29 1.53 -9.54 -11.87
C LEU A 29 2.30 -9.62 -13.21
N PRO A 30 1.74 -9.10 -14.32
CA PRO A 30 2.47 -8.90 -15.56
C PRO A 30 3.76 -8.13 -15.33
N VAL A 31 4.84 -8.51 -16.03
CA VAL A 31 6.18 -7.89 -15.86
C VAL A 31 6.12 -6.38 -16.04
N ASP A 32 5.46 -5.90 -17.10
CA ASP A 32 5.32 -4.47 -17.39
C ASP A 32 4.62 -3.71 -16.26
N LEU A 33 3.62 -4.34 -15.62
CA LEU A 33 2.88 -3.75 -14.50
C LEU A 33 3.72 -3.72 -13.22
N ARG A 34 4.59 -4.72 -13.01
CA ARG A 34 5.53 -4.74 -11.90
C ARG A 34 6.61 -3.67 -12.07
N GLU A 35 7.18 -3.52 -13.27
CA GLU A 35 8.15 -2.47 -13.55
C GLU A 35 7.55 -1.07 -13.37
N ALA A 36 6.31 -0.86 -13.82
CA ALA A 36 5.59 0.40 -13.57
C ALA A 36 5.32 0.65 -12.07
N ALA A 37 4.99 -0.41 -11.32
CA ALA A 37 4.83 -0.37 -9.87
C ALA A 37 6.12 0.04 -9.16
N ASP A 38 7.24 -0.60 -9.50
CA ASP A 38 8.56 -0.29 -8.95
C ASP A 38 8.92 1.19 -9.21
N VAL A 39 8.75 1.68 -10.44
CA VAL A 39 9.02 3.08 -10.79
C VAL A 39 8.18 4.04 -9.93
N CYS A 40 6.90 3.74 -9.70
CA CYS A 40 6.05 4.62 -8.91
C CYS A 40 6.37 4.57 -7.42
N VAL A 41 6.67 3.39 -6.88
CA VAL A 41 7.13 3.23 -5.50
C VAL A 41 8.46 3.96 -5.29
N ASP A 42 9.41 3.85 -6.22
CA ASP A 42 10.69 4.55 -6.18
C ASP A 42 10.51 6.06 -6.29
N ASN A 43 9.61 6.54 -7.14
CA ASN A 43 9.28 7.96 -7.22
C ASN A 43 8.71 8.48 -5.89
N VAL A 44 7.81 7.73 -5.25
CA VAL A 44 7.29 8.08 -3.93
C VAL A 44 8.36 8.04 -2.85
N ALA A 45 9.26 7.05 -2.89
CA ALA A 45 10.40 6.96 -1.99
C ALA A 45 11.34 8.17 -2.14
N ASN A 46 11.62 8.58 -3.38
CA ASN A 46 12.44 9.75 -3.68
C ASN A 46 11.77 11.05 -3.21
N MET A 47 10.45 11.16 -3.35
CA MET A 47 9.69 12.33 -2.89
C MET A 47 9.66 12.44 -1.35
N LEU A 48 9.54 11.31 -0.66
CA LEU A 48 9.54 11.27 0.81
C LEU A 48 10.95 11.44 1.40
N GLY A 49 11.97 10.94 0.70
CA GLY A 49 13.38 11.08 1.05
C GLY A 49 13.64 10.71 2.52
N PRO A 50 14.25 11.61 3.33
CA PRO A 50 14.62 11.30 4.72
C PRO A 50 13.43 11.29 5.70
N LEU A 51 12.23 11.67 5.27
CA LEU A 51 11.03 11.72 6.12
C LEU A 51 10.45 10.33 6.40
N ALA A 52 10.65 9.38 5.49
CA ALA A 52 10.23 8.01 5.64
C ALA A 52 11.40 7.14 6.10
N SER A 53 11.15 6.25 7.06
CA SER A 53 12.07 5.17 7.39
C SER A 53 12.15 4.14 6.26
N ALA A 54 13.23 3.36 6.23
CA ALA A 54 13.35 2.24 5.29
C ALA A 54 12.21 1.22 5.46
N GLU A 55 11.67 1.09 6.67
CA GLU A 55 10.52 0.24 6.98
C GLU A 55 9.23 0.79 6.36
N CYS A 56 8.98 2.10 6.47
CA CYS A 56 7.87 2.77 5.78
C CYS A 56 7.93 2.59 4.25
N LEU A 57 9.12 2.67 3.65
CA LEU A 57 9.29 2.45 2.21
C LEU A 57 9.00 1.00 1.82
N ARG A 58 9.48 0.03 2.60
CA ARG A 58 9.15 -1.40 2.40
C ARG A 58 7.66 -1.66 2.54
N LEU A 59 7.00 -1.04 3.51
CA LEU A 59 5.57 -1.18 3.75
C LEU A 59 4.75 -0.55 2.62
N THR A 60 5.18 0.60 2.11
CA THR A 60 4.59 1.26 0.92
C THR A 60 4.60 0.33 -0.29
N ALA A 61 5.75 -0.29 -0.57
CA ALA A 61 5.88 -1.26 -1.66
C ALA A 61 4.94 -2.45 -1.46
N SER A 62 4.96 -3.07 -0.26
CA SER A 62 4.11 -4.22 0.08
C SER A 62 2.62 -3.93 -0.11
N ILE A 63 2.14 -2.78 0.39
CA ILE A 63 0.73 -2.37 0.26
C ILE A 63 0.36 -2.11 -1.21
N THR A 64 1.25 -1.46 -1.96
CA THR A 64 1.04 -1.19 -3.39
C THR A 64 0.86 -2.50 -4.16
N TYR A 65 1.75 -3.46 -3.95
CA TYR A 65 1.65 -4.79 -4.57
C TYR A 65 0.38 -5.54 -4.19
N ARG A 66 -0.01 -5.49 -2.91
CA ARG A 66 -1.26 -6.08 -2.43
C ARG A 66 -2.50 -5.48 -3.10
N CYS A 67 -2.49 -4.18 -3.38
CA CYS A 67 -3.57 -3.53 -4.11
C CYS A 67 -3.64 -4.01 -5.56
N LEU A 68 -2.49 -4.09 -6.24
CA LEU A 68 -2.41 -4.53 -7.64
C LEU A 68 -2.81 -5.99 -7.84
N ILE A 69 -2.56 -6.87 -6.87
CA ILE A 69 -3.02 -8.27 -6.89
C ILE A 69 -4.54 -8.36 -6.77
N GLN A 70 -5.16 -7.49 -5.97
CA GLN A 70 -6.62 -7.51 -5.75
C GLN A 70 -7.41 -6.80 -6.85
N ALA A 71 -6.84 -5.74 -7.42
CA ALA A 71 -7.46 -4.95 -8.47
C ALA A 71 -6.41 -4.62 -9.54
N PRO A 72 -6.45 -5.28 -10.71
CA PRO A 72 -5.57 -4.92 -11.81
C PRO A 72 -5.93 -3.51 -12.31
N VAL A 73 -4.93 -2.66 -12.40
CA VAL A 73 -5.03 -1.28 -12.91
C VAL A 73 -4.80 -1.25 -14.41
N GLN A 74 -5.41 -0.29 -15.10
CA GLN A 74 -5.27 -0.13 -16.55
C GLN A 74 -4.47 1.11 -16.93
N GLU A 75 -4.40 2.10 -16.03
CA GLU A 75 -3.71 3.37 -16.30
C GLU A 75 -2.60 3.65 -15.29
N LEU A 76 -1.53 4.32 -15.74
CA LEU A 76 -0.42 4.75 -14.89
C LEU A 76 -0.89 5.70 -13.76
N ALA A 77 -1.93 6.50 -14.03
CA ALA A 77 -2.51 7.41 -13.04
C ALA A 77 -3.11 6.65 -11.84
N GLU A 78 -3.82 5.54 -12.09
CA GLU A 78 -4.40 4.70 -11.03
C GLU A 78 -3.32 4.07 -10.16
N LEU A 79 -2.20 3.69 -10.78
CA LEU A 79 -1.07 3.09 -10.10
C LEU A 79 -0.34 4.12 -9.22
N LEU A 80 -0.21 5.37 -9.68
CA LEU A 80 0.28 6.49 -8.87
C LEU A 80 -0.64 6.79 -7.69
N ASP A 81 -1.95 6.82 -7.91
CA ASP A 81 -2.96 7.01 -6.86
C ASP A 81 -2.84 5.94 -5.77
N ILE A 82 -2.67 4.67 -6.16
CA ILE A 82 -2.43 3.55 -5.24
C ILE A 82 -1.11 3.74 -4.50
N ALA A 83 -0.01 4.06 -5.19
CA ALA A 83 1.30 4.21 -4.56
C ALA A 83 1.32 5.35 -3.53
N VAL A 84 0.69 6.50 -3.84
CA VAL A 84 0.56 7.62 -2.91
C VAL A 84 -0.36 7.28 -1.74
N GLY A 85 -1.48 6.60 -1.99
CA GLY A 85 -2.36 6.10 -0.94
C GLY A 85 -1.66 5.10 -0.01
N ALA A 86 -0.87 4.18 -0.58
CA ALA A 86 -0.07 3.20 0.14
C ALA A 86 1.00 3.85 1.01
N ALA A 87 1.66 4.88 0.50
CA ALA A 87 2.62 5.66 1.28
C ALA A 87 1.95 6.44 2.41
N ALA A 88 0.76 6.99 2.18
CA ALA A 88 -0.01 7.65 3.23
C ALA A 88 -0.41 6.67 4.34
N VAL A 89 -0.74 5.43 3.99
CA VAL A 89 -0.95 4.37 4.97
C VAL A 89 0.35 4.07 5.70
N ALA A 90 1.43 3.75 4.98
CA ALA A 90 2.70 3.36 5.59
C ALA A 90 3.29 4.43 6.53
N LEU A 91 3.23 5.70 6.13
CA LEU A 91 3.69 6.82 6.96
C LEU A 91 2.88 6.99 8.24
N ALA A 92 1.60 6.61 8.25
CA ALA A 92 0.79 6.66 9.48
C ALA A 92 1.23 5.61 10.51
N TYR A 93 2.01 4.61 10.10
CA TYR A 93 2.63 3.60 10.96
C TYR A 93 4.13 3.86 11.19
N ASP A 94 4.69 4.92 10.59
CA ASP A 94 6.08 5.30 10.82
C ASP A 94 6.17 6.21 12.05
N ASP A 95 6.99 5.80 13.02
CA ASP A 95 7.25 6.55 14.25
C ASP A 95 7.79 7.97 14.01
N LYS A 96 8.29 8.26 12.81
CA LYS A 96 8.81 9.57 12.42
C LYS A 96 7.74 10.59 12.00
N SER A 97 6.50 10.18 11.75
CA SER A 97 5.51 11.04 11.10
C SER A 97 4.30 11.34 11.99
N VAL A 98 4.12 12.62 12.35
CA VAL A 98 2.99 13.09 13.18
C VAL A 98 1.74 13.40 12.34
N ASP A 99 1.91 13.73 11.05
CA ASP A 99 0.81 14.08 10.13
C ASP A 99 1.14 13.63 8.69
N ALA A 100 1.07 12.32 8.47
CA ALA A 100 1.43 11.63 7.22
C ALA A 100 0.75 12.20 5.97
N VAL A 101 -0.53 12.57 6.08
CA VAL A 101 -1.34 13.08 4.97
C VAL A 101 -0.87 14.48 4.57
N ARG A 102 -0.59 15.36 5.54
CA ARG A 102 -0.06 16.70 5.24
C ARG A 102 1.36 16.65 4.71
N ALA A 103 2.21 15.77 5.25
CA ALA A 103 3.57 15.60 4.76
C ALA A 103 3.58 15.19 3.28
N LEU A 104 2.79 14.19 2.90
CA LEU A 104 2.66 13.78 1.50
C LEU A 104 2.09 14.90 0.63
N ALA A 105 0.98 15.53 1.03
CA ALA A 105 0.36 16.62 0.27
C ALA A 105 1.33 17.76 -0.03
N TYR A 106 2.18 18.11 0.95
CA TYR A 106 3.21 19.14 0.77
C TYR A 106 4.27 18.76 -0.27
N HIS A 107 4.65 17.47 -0.35
CA HIS A 107 5.71 16.99 -1.23
C HIS A 107 5.22 16.55 -2.61
N THR A 108 3.97 16.10 -2.76
CA THR A 108 3.40 15.64 -4.02
C THR A 108 2.62 16.72 -4.77
N ALA A 109 2.48 17.92 -4.18
CA ALA A 109 1.60 18.99 -4.66
C ALA A 109 0.11 18.56 -4.78
N TRP A 110 -0.28 17.46 -4.12
CA TRP A 110 -1.66 17.00 -4.06
C TRP A 110 -2.38 17.62 -2.88
N ASP A 111 -3.70 17.77 -3.00
CA ASP A 111 -4.52 18.21 -1.88
C ASP A 111 -4.50 17.14 -0.77
N ALA A 112 -4.36 17.57 0.49
CA ALA A 112 -4.44 16.69 1.65
C ALA A 112 -5.77 15.92 1.70
N ALA A 113 -6.87 16.50 1.21
CA ALA A 113 -8.15 15.82 1.09
C ALA A 113 -8.08 14.64 0.10
N VAL A 114 -7.38 14.82 -1.02
CA VAL A 114 -7.16 13.78 -2.04
C VAL A 114 -6.29 12.67 -1.46
N VAL A 115 -5.15 13.01 -0.87
CA VAL A 115 -4.25 12.03 -0.23
C VAL A 115 -4.99 11.24 0.87
N GLY A 116 -5.78 11.91 1.71
CA GLY A 116 -6.58 11.24 2.74
C GLY A 116 -7.70 10.36 2.18
N GLN A 117 -8.25 10.69 1.01
CA GLN A 117 -9.21 9.82 0.31
C GLN A 117 -8.53 8.56 -0.21
N LEU A 118 -7.37 8.70 -0.87
CA LEU A 118 -6.59 7.59 -1.40
C LEU A 118 -6.11 6.66 -0.28
N GLN A 119 -5.64 7.21 0.84
CA GLN A 119 -5.28 6.43 2.02
C GLN A 119 -6.44 5.52 2.49
N ARG A 120 -7.67 6.06 2.55
CA ARG A 120 -8.86 5.27 2.93
C ARG A 120 -9.23 4.23 1.89
N GLN A 121 -9.08 4.54 0.61
CA GLN A 121 -9.35 3.58 -0.47
C GLN A 121 -8.37 2.42 -0.41
N VAL A 122 -7.07 2.70 -0.22
CA VAL A 122 -6.04 1.68 -0.08
C VAL A 122 -6.26 0.83 1.18
N LEU A 123 -6.59 1.44 2.32
CA LEU A 123 -6.95 0.69 3.53
C LEU A 123 -8.11 -0.27 3.31
N ARG A 124 -9.16 0.16 2.58
CA ARG A 124 -10.27 -0.72 2.22
C ARG A 124 -9.85 -1.83 1.28
N ALA A 125 -9.01 -1.51 0.29
CA ALA A 125 -8.49 -2.47 -0.67
C ALA A 125 -7.68 -3.58 0.01
N ILE A 126 -6.86 -3.25 1.03
CA ILE A 126 -6.11 -4.27 1.78
C ILE A 126 -6.88 -4.88 2.94
N GLY A 127 -8.18 -4.60 3.07
CA GLY A 127 -9.02 -5.12 4.17
C GLY A 127 -8.57 -4.65 5.55
N TYR A 128 -7.99 -3.44 5.65
CA TYR A 128 -7.42 -2.85 6.87
C TYR A 128 -6.28 -3.65 7.51
N SER A 129 -5.72 -4.62 6.79
CA SER A 129 -4.59 -5.42 7.25
C SER A 129 -3.29 -4.76 6.80
N VAL A 130 -2.66 -4.01 7.69
CA VAL A 130 -1.38 -3.29 7.46
C VAL A 130 -0.18 -4.05 8.05
N GLU A 131 -0.39 -5.26 8.60
CA GLU A 131 0.64 -6.01 9.34
C GLU A 131 1.95 -6.19 8.58
N HIS A 132 3.03 -6.12 9.36
CA HIS A 132 4.42 -6.22 8.91
C HIS A 132 4.72 -7.63 8.37
N LEU A 133 5.42 -7.66 7.24
CA LEU A 133 6.16 -8.83 6.75
C LEU A 133 7.39 -9.09 7.63
#